data_AF-A0A661SV87-F1
#
_entry.id   AF-A0A661SV87-F1
#
_cell.length_a   1.000
_cell.length_b   1.000
_cell.length_c   1.000
_cell.angle_alpha   90.00
_cell.angle_beta   90.00
_cell.angle_gamma   90.00
#
_symmetry.space_group_name_H-M   'P 1'
#
loop_
_entity.id
_entity.type
_entity.pdbx_description
1 polymer ?
#
loop_
_entity_poly.entity_id
_entity_poly.type
_entity_poly.pdbx_seq_one_letter_code
_entity_poly.pdbx_strand_id
1 'polypeptide(L)'
;GLTISLGIAYGKTHTPFSIMFSQAEELLKSAKKAGSQDKMRGEYYAPTYLDFHLSSNYNQSKVSDSRESHLLLHGARPVKLYQKPYSLPDACALMDHARNLIEAGIPNTRLKRFGYAPSLGKINGTLECLKLYTRTSKAQRKVIWKALERFECMPNIPWKEIRDEKGETLEATTVLSDMTELAGFMRK
;
A
#
# COMPACT_ATOMS: atom_id res chain seq x y z
N GLY A 1 -26.43 3.53 7.82
CA GLY A 1 -26.15 2.31 7.05
C GLY A 1 -25.35 1.33 7.89
N LEU A 2 -25.41 0.04 7.56
CA LEU A 2 -24.50 -0.98 8.13
C LEU A 2 -23.15 -0.90 7.40
N THR A 3 -22.04 -0.96 8.14
CA THR A 3 -20.70 -1.04 7.56
C THR A 3 -19.98 -2.27 8.02
N ILE A 4 -19.09 -2.73 7.15
CA ILE A 4 -18.17 -3.81 7.44
C ILE A 4 -16.77 -3.21 7.46
N SER A 5 -15.99 -3.57 8.47
CA SER A 5 -14.55 -3.34 8.45
C SER A 5 -13.88 -4.70 8.51
N LEU A 6 -12.81 -4.87 7.76
CA LEU A 6 -12.13 -6.16 7.62
C LEU A 6 -10.64 -6.01 7.96
N GLY A 7 -10.16 -6.92 8.81
CA GLY A 7 -8.72 -7.10 9.08
C GLY A 7 -8.30 -8.47 8.61
N ILE A 8 -7.36 -8.55 7.65
CA ILE A 8 -6.95 -9.81 7.02
C ILE A 8 -5.46 -10.07 7.27
N ALA A 9 -5.17 -11.05 8.11
CA ALA A 9 -3.81 -11.53 8.35
C ALA A 9 -3.50 -12.74 7.45
N TYR A 10 -2.40 -12.67 6.71
CA TYR A 10 -1.90 -13.80 5.91
C TYR A 10 -0.63 -14.37 6.55
N GLY A 11 -0.68 -15.63 6.96
CA GLY A 11 0.45 -16.36 7.56
C GLY A 11 0.97 -17.50 6.67
N LYS A 12 2.10 -18.10 7.08
CA LYS A 12 2.55 -19.39 6.52
C LYS A 12 1.71 -20.50 7.13
N THR A 13 1.72 -21.68 6.50
CA THR A 13 0.98 -22.88 6.97
C THR A 13 1.24 -23.23 8.44
N HIS A 14 2.44 -22.95 8.95
CA HIS A 14 2.83 -23.24 10.34
C HIS A 14 2.74 -22.03 11.28
N THR A 15 2.18 -20.90 10.84
CA THR A 15 1.97 -19.75 11.72
C THR A 15 0.89 -20.11 12.76
N PRO A 16 1.15 -19.97 14.08
CA PRO A 16 0.16 -20.26 15.11
C PRO A 16 -1.12 -19.43 14.94
N PHE A 17 -2.29 -20.07 15.10
CA PHE A 17 -3.60 -19.40 14.99
C PHE A 17 -3.75 -18.22 15.94
N SER A 18 -3.22 -18.30 17.16
CA SER A 18 -3.24 -17.21 18.12
C SER A 18 -2.56 -15.94 17.60
N ILE A 19 -1.45 -16.09 16.88
CA ILE A 19 -0.74 -14.97 16.25
C ILE A 19 -1.59 -14.40 15.10
N MET A 20 -2.10 -15.24 14.21
CA MET A 20 -2.93 -14.77 13.10
C MET A 20 -4.20 -14.06 13.57
N PHE A 21 -4.85 -14.56 14.62
CA PHE A 21 -6.02 -13.94 15.22
C PHE A 21 -5.67 -12.56 15.81
N SER A 22 -4.61 -12.46 16.61
CA SER A 22 -4.14 -11.19 17.15
C SER A 22 -3.80 -10.17 16.05
N GLN A 23 -3.16 -10.61 14.97
CA GLN A 23 -2.84 -9.75 13.83
C GLN A 23 -4.11 -9.28 13.10
N ALA A 24 -5.08 -10.17 12.89
CA ALA A 24 -6.35 -9.83 12.25
C ALA A 24 -7.16 -8.82 13.09
N GLU A 25 -7.18 -8.96 14.41
CA GLU A 25 -7.81 -7.99 15.31
C GLU A 25 -7.16 -6.61 15.25
N GLU A 26 -5.83 -6.56 15.17
CA GLU A 26 -5.08 -5.31 15.04
C GLU A 26 -5.41 -4.59 13.72
N LEU A 27 -5.43 -5.35 12.62
CA LEU A 27 -5.81 -4.87 11.29
C LEU A 27 -7.28 -4.42 11.25
N LEU A 28 -8.17 -5.14 11.94
CA LEU A 28 -9.58 -4.74 12.04
C LEU A 28 -9.74 -3.41 12.78
N LYS A 29 -8.99 -3.22 13.88
CA LYS A 29 -8.97 -1.93 14.61
C LYS A 29 -8.45 -0.80 13.72
N SER A 30 -7.39 -1.06 12.95
CA SER A 30 -6.85 -0.13 11.97
C SER A 30 -7.89 0.27 10.91
N ALA A 31 -8.57 -0.71 10.30
CA ALA A 31 -9.62 -0.48 9.31
C ALA A 31 -10.82 0.31 9.88
N LYS A 32 -11.29 -0.04 11.09
CA LYS A 32 -12.38 0.68 11.77
C LYS A 32 -11.99 2.14 12.06
N LYS A 33 -10.76 2.37 12.51
CA LYS A 33 -10.23 3.71 12.76
C LYS A 33 -10.24 4.54 11.48
N ALA A 34 -9.73 3.99 10.38
CA ALA A 34 -9.75 4.68 9.09
C ALA A 34 -11.18 5.04 8.64
N GLY A 35 -12.12 4.08 8.69
CA GLY A 35 -13.52 4.35 8.33
C GLY A 35 -14.22 5.36 9.24
N SER A 36 -13.83 5.43 10.52
CA SER A 36 -14.38 6.43 11.45
C SER A 36 -13.89 7.85 11.16
N GLN A 37 -12.71 7.99 10.55
CA GLN A 37 -12.02 9.24 10.23
C GLN A 37 -12.20 9.68 8.76
N ASP A 38 -12.89 8.90 7.95
CA ASP A 38 -13.14 9.22 6.54
C ASP A 38 -14.02 10.47 6.42
N LYS A 39 -13.59 11.42 5.60
CA LYS A 39 -14.30 12.68 5.33
C LYS A 39 -15.61 12.49 4.58
N MET A 40 -15.75 11.38 3.84
CA MET A 40 -16.97 11.01 3.13
C MET A 40 -18.04 10.43 4.05
N ARG A 41 -17.71 10.16 5.32
CA ARG A 41 -18.67 9.70 6.32
C ARG A 41 -19.71 10.78 6.57
N GLY A 42 -20.98 10.42 6.35
CA GLY A 42 -22.13 11.27 6.66
C GLY A 42 -22.97 10.65 7.77
N GLU A 43 -24.11 11.28 8.06
CA GLU A 43 -25.08 10.79 9.04
C GLU A 43 -25.66 9.41 8.65
N TYR A 44 -25.88 9.20 7.35
CA TYR A 44 -26.50 7.97 6.83
C TYR A 44 -25.52 7.03 6.13
N TYR A 45 -24.34 7.53 5.77
CA TYR A 45 -23.29 6.79 5.06
C TYR A 45 -22.07 6.60 5.95
N ALA A 46 -21.66 5.35 6.10
CA ALA A 46 -20.36 5.04 6.66
C ALA A 46 -19.60 4.16 5.65
N PRO A 47 -18.31 4.42 5.42
CA PRO A 47 -17.53 3.70 4.43
C PRO A 47 -17.05 2.34 4.96
N THR A 48 -16.94 1.38 4.04
CA THR A 48 -16.33 0.06 4.31
C THR A 48 -14.83 0.17 4.09
N TYR A 49 -14.05 -0.34 5.03
CA TYR A 49 -12.58 -0.29 5.02
C TYR A 49 -11.99 -1.68 5.24
N LEU A 50 -10.84 -1.90 4.62
CA LEU A 50 -10.09 -3.14 4.73
C LEU A 50 -8.62 -2.82 5.00
N ASP A 51 -8.03 -3.54 5.95
CA ASP A 51 -6.60 -3.55 6.18
C ASP A 51 -6.08 -5.00 6.11
N PHE A 52 -4.88 -5.16 5.56
CA PHE A 52 -4.26 -6.47 5.39
C PHE A 52 -2.76 -6.42 5.64
N HIS A 53 -2.20 -7.55 6.04
CA HIS A 53 -0.75 -7.70 6.18
C HIS A 53 -0.33 -9.11 5.76
N LEU A 54 0.64 -9.18 4.85
CA LEU A 54 1.27 -10.43 4.47
C LEU A 54 2.47 -10.69 5.37
N SER A 55 2.27 -11.48 6.42
CA SER A 55 3.29 -11.87 7.40
C SER A 55 4.32 -12.86 6.83
N SER A 56 4.35 -13.07 5.51
CA SER A 56 5.15 -14.11 4.86
C SER A 56 6.67 -13.98 5.09
N ASN A 57 7.14 -12.81 5.52
CA ASN A 57 8.56 -12.53 5.76
C ASN A 57 8.91 -12.21 7.22
N TYR A 58 7.93 -12.15 8.14
CA TYR A 58 8.17 -11.62 9.49
C TYR A 58 7.63 -12.57 10.57
N ASN A 59 8.51 -13.01 11.47
CA ASN A 59 8.15 -13.86 12.63
C ASN A 59 7.55 -13.04 13.80
N GLN A 60 7.10 -11.80 13.54
CA GLN A 60 6.66 -10.90 14.59
C GLN A 60 5.22 -11.18 15.01
N SER A 61 4.95 -11.05 16.31
CA SER A 61 3.63 -11.31 16.89
C SER A 61 2.61 -10.19 16.60
N LYS A 62 3.06 -8.95 16.38
CA LYS A 62 2.20 -7.78 16.15
C LYS A 62 2.46 -7.16 14.78
N VAL A 63 1.42 -6.61 14.17
CA VAL A 63 1.50 -5.94 12.86
C VAL A 63 2.15 -4.57 12.99
N SER A 64 1.89 -3.85 14.10
CA SER A 64 2.51 -2.56 14.42
C SER A 64 4.02 -2.63 14.35
N ASP A 65 4.59 -3.65 14.99
CA ASP A 65 6.02 -3.82 15.12
C ASP A 65 6.66 -4.08 13.74
N SER A 66 5.94 -4.79 12.86
CA SER A 66 6.36 -5.01 11.48
C SER A 66 6.30 -3.75 10.65
N ARG A 67 5.22 -2.98 10.77
CA ARG A 67 5.07 -1.72 10.05
C ARG A 67 6.12 -0.71 10.48
N GLU A 68 6.40 -0.62 11.77
CA GLU A 68 7.40 0.29 12.33
C GLU A 68 8.83 -0.16 12.01
N SER A 69 9.15 -1.45 12.14
CA SER A 69 10.52 -1.93 11.94
C SER A 69 10.91 -2.12 10.48
N HIS A 70 9.94 -2.42 9.60
CA HIS A 70 10.23 -2.87 8.24
C HIS A 70 9.54 -2.05 7.14
N LEU A 71 8.44 -1.38 7.44
CA LEU A 71 7.66 -0.62 6.46
C LEU A 71 7.67 0.89 6.74
N LEU A 72 8.53 1.34 7.63
CA LEU A 72 8.76 2.73 7.96
C LEU A 72 10.25 3.03 7.85
N LEU A 73 10.61 3.99 7.01
CA LEU A 73 11.96 4.53 6.97
C LEU A 73 11.99 5.79 7.84
N HIS A 74 12.79 5.74 8.90
CA HIS A 74 12.99 6.87 9.79
C HIS A 74 13.92 7.92 9.16
N GLY A 75 13.62 9.19 9.44
CA GLY A 75 14.38 10.35 8.97
C GLY A 75 13.69 11.64 9.43
N ALA A 76 14.18 12.79 8.99
CA ALA A 76 13.57 14.10 9.31
C ALA A 76 12.09 14.17 8.92
N ARG A 77 11.70 13.45 7.85
CA ARG A 77 10.32 13.20 7.46
C ARG A 77 10.14 11.71 7.24
N PRO A 78 9.31 11.01 8.03
CA PRO A 78 9.12 9.57 7.90
C PRO A 78 8.54 9.19 6.53
N VAL A 79 8.98 8.04 6.02
CA VAL A 79 8.48 7.46 4.77
C VAL A 79 7.88 6.10 5.05
N LYS A 80 6.56 5.98 4.89
CA LYS A 80 5.82 4.71 4.96
C LYS A 80 5.85 4.01 3.61
N LEU A 81 6.21 2.74 3.64
CA LEU A 81 6.29 1.89 2.45
C LEU A 81 4.96 1.22 2.11
N TYR A 82 3.84 1.78 2.56
CA TYR A 82 2.48 1.30 2.33
C TYR A 82 1.48 2.47 2.43
N GLN A 83 0.25 2.26 1.95
CA GLN A 83 -0.85 3.24 2.07
C GLN A 83 -2.09 2.72 2.80
N LYS A 84 -2.19 1.42 3.03
CA LYS A 84 -3.29 0.81 3.80
C LYS A 84 -3.50 1.45 5.19
N PRO A 85 -4.73 1.46 5.74
CA PRO A 85 -5.96 0.80 5.25
C PRO A 85 -6.56 1.43 3.98
N TYR A 86 -7.33 0.65 3.22
CA TYR A 86 -8.02 1.11 2.02
C TYR A 86 -9.54 1.11 2.21
N SER A 87 -10.21 2.10 1.62
CA SER A 87 -11.66 2.04 1.41
C SER A 87 -12.01 0.92 0.44
N LEU A 88 -13.25 0.43 0.44
CA LEU A 88 -13.68 -0.59 -0.53
C LEU A 88 -13.44 -0.17 -2.00
N PRO A 89 -13.81 1.05 -2.43
CA PRO A 89 -13.47 1.52 -3.78
C PRO A 89 -11.96 1.51 -4.06
N ASP A 90 -11.14 1.91 -3.09
CA ASP A 90 -9.68 1.94 -3.26
C ASP A 90 -9.07 0.55 -3.29
N ALA A 91 -9.59 -0.39 -2.50
CA ALA A 91 -9.18 -1.79 -2.53
C ALA A 91 -9.51 -2.44 -3.88
N CYS A 92 -10.70 -2.19 -4.43
CA CYS A 92 -11.07 -2.62 -5.79
C CYS A 92 -10.14 -2.00 -6.83
N ALA A 93 -9.90 -0.69 -6.76
CA ALA A 93 -8.98 -0.01 -7.67
C ALA A 93 -7.56 -0.56 -7.58
N LEU A 94 -7.06 -0.85 -6.37
CA LEU A 94 -5.75 -1.44 -6.14
C LEU A 94 -5.64 -2.81 -6.83
N MET A 95 -6.67 -3.64 -6.68
CA MET A 95 -6.76 -4.95 -7.31
C MET A 95 -6.76 -4.85 -8.83
N ASP A 96 -7.58 -3.95 -9.39
CA ASP A 96 -7.67 -3.77 -10.84
C ASP A 96 -6.38 -3.19 -11.42
N HIS A 97 -5.73 -2.23 -10.74
CA HIS A 97 -4.43 -1.72 -11.17
C HIS A 97 -3.33 -2.78 -11.08
N ALA A 98 -3.31 -3.60 -10.03
CA ALA A 98 -2.38 -4.74 -9.93
C ALA A 98 -2.58 -5.73 -11.10
N ARG A 99 -3.83 -6.06 -11.45
CA ARG A 99 -4.15 -6.91 -12.60
C ARG A 99 -3.71 -6.27 -13.92
N ASN A 100 -4.01 -4.99 -14.12
CA ASN A 100 -3.62 -4.25 -15.32
C ASN A 100 -2.09 -4.21 -15.51
N LEU A 101 -1.29 -4.11 -14.42
CA LEU A 101 0.17 -4.20 -14.51
C LEU A 101 0.64 -5.57 -15.03
N ILE A 102 -0.06 -6.64 -14.66
CA ILE A 102 0.22 -7.99 -15.13
C ILE A 102 -0.10 -8.10 -16.62
N GLU A 103 -1.31 -7.71 -17.01
CA GLU A 103 -1.84 -7.79 -18.38
C GLU A 103 -1.08 -6.90 -19.37
N ALA A 104 -0.52 -5.78 -18.91
CA ALA A 104 0.35 -4.92 -19.70
C ALA A 104 1.72 -5.57 -20.05
N GLY A 105 1.95 -6.81 -19.65
CA GLY A 105 3.16 -7.56 -19.95
C GLY A 105 4.41 -7.01 -19.26
N ILE A 106 4.26 -6.33 -18.12
CA ILE A 106 5.42 -5.81 -17.38
C ILE A 106 6.19 -7.00 -16.78
N PRO A 107 7.49 -7.16 -17.08
CA PRO A 107 8.29 -8.27 -16.56
C PRO A 107 8.26 -8.32 -15.03
N ASN A 108 8.15 -9.52 -14.46
CA ASN A 108 8.05 -9.70 -13.00
C ASN A 108 9.24 -9.11 -12.24
N THR A 109 10.45 -9.27 -12.79
CA THR A 109 11.68 -8.67 -12.25
C THR A 109 11.59 -7.15 -12.17
N ARG A 110 10.93 -6.51 -13.15
CA ARG A 110 10.71 -5.07 -13.16
C ARG A 110 9.64 -4.64 -12.15
N LEU A 111 8.54 -5.38 -12.04
CA LEU A 111 7.52 -5.10 -11.01
C LEU A 111 8.10 -5.21 -9.60
N LYS A 112 8.90 -6.24 -9.33
CA LYS A 112 9.61 -6.36 -8.04
C LYS A 112 10.56 -5.19 -7.79
N ARG A 113 11.29 -4.72 -8.81
CA ARG A 113 12.13 -3.51 -8.68
C ARG A 113 11.31 -2.26 -8.39
N PHE A 114 10.14 -2.10 -9.00
CA PHE A 114 9.23 -1.00 -8.66
C PHE A 114 8.77 -1.06 -7.20
N GLY A 115 8.41 -2.24 -6.71
CA GLY A 115 8.01 -2.43 -5.31
C GLY A 115 9.13 -2.19 -4.31
N TYR A 116 10.37 -2.54 -4.69
CA TYR A 116 11.53 -2.35 -3.84
C TYR A 116 12.09 -0.92 -3.87
N ALA A 117 11.93 -0.18 -4.97
CA ALA A 117 12.50 1.16 -5.12
C ALA A 117 12.20 2.11 -3.95
N PRO A 118 10.96 2.17 -3.38
CA PRO A 118 10.69 2.96 -2.19
C PRO A 118 11.58 2.67 -0.96
N SER A 119 12.05 1.43 -0.80
CA SER A 119 12.92 1.06 0.32
C SER A 119 14.32 1.72 0.29
N LEU A 120 14.71 2.30 -0.85
CA LEU A 120 15.96 3.04 -1.02
C LEU A 120 15.94 4.44 -0.38
N GLY A 121 14.80 4.85 0.21
CA GLY A 121 14.57 6.19 0.75
C GLY A 121 14.04 7.18 -0.30
N LYS A 122 13.66 8.38 0.15
CA LYS A 122 12.90 9.34 -0.67
C LYS A 122 13.60 9.69 -1.99
N ILE A 123 14.88 10.06 -1.94
CA ILE A 123 15.65 10.52 -3.10
C ILE A 123 15.97 9.36 -4.05
N ASN A 124 16.66 8.33 -3.55
CA ASN A 124 17.09 7.21 -4.39
C ASN A 124 15.91 6.38 -4.91
N GLY A 125 14.84 6.25 -4.11
CA GLY A 125 13.60 5.60 -4.54
C GLY A 125 12.91 6.34 -5.67
N THR A 126 12.85 7.68 -5.62
CA THR A 126 12.36 8.49 -6.75
C THR A 126 13.20 8.29 -8.01
N LEU A 127 14.54 8.35 -7.89
CA LEU A 127 15.43 8.17 -9.04
C LEU A 127 15.28 6.78 -9.68
N GLU A 128 15.24 5.72 -8.86
CA GLU A 128 15.06 4.36 -9.35
C GLU A 128 13.68 4.16 -9.99
N CYS A 129 12.60 4.68 -9.37
CA CYS A 129 11.26 4.64 -9.97
C CYS A 129 11.20 5.37 -11.31
N LEU A 130 11.78 6.57 -11.43
CA LEU A 130 11.83 7.33 -12.67
C LEU A 130 12.62 6.60 -13.77
N LYS A 131 13.76 6.01 -13.41
CA LYS A 131 14.56 5.19 -14.33
C LYS A 131 13.79 3.98 -14.82
N LEU A 132 13.06 3.28 -13.95
CA LEU A 132 12.22 2.15 -14.34
C LEU A 132 11.05 2.60 -15.22
N TYR A 133 10.38 3.68 -14.84
CA TYR A 133 9.25 4.25 -15.56
C TYR A 133 9.63 4.67 -16.99
N THR A 134 10.69 5.46 -17.16
CA THR A 134 11.16 5.94 -18.47
C THR A 134 11.63 4.81 -19.39
N ARG A 135 12.08 3.67 -18.85
CA ARG A 135 12.51 2.49 -19.61
C ARG A 135 11.37 1.52 -19.99
N THR A 136 10.14 1.78 -19.58
CA THR A 136 8.98 0.97 -19.99
C THR A 136 8.41 1.45 -21.34
N SER A 137 7.65 0.59 -22.03
CA SER A 137 6.98 0.99 -23.28
C SER A 137 5.90 2.04 -23.02
N LYS A 138 5.50 2.81 -24.04
CA LYS A 138 4.45 3.84 -23.89
C LYS A 138 3.14 3.28 -23.34
N ALA A 139 2.76 2.07 -23.75
CA ALA A 139 1.58 1.37 -23.24
C ALA A 139 1.72 1.02 -21.75
N GLN A 140 2.86 0.47 -21.34
CA GLN A 140 3.13 0.14 -19.93
C GLN A 140 3.19 1.38 -19.04
N ARG A 141 3.82 2.47 -19.52
CA ARG A 141 3.84 3.76 -18.81
C ARG A 141 2.44 4.28 -18.54
N LYS A 142 1.53 4.17 -19.51
CA LYS A 142 0.13 4.61 -19.33
C LYS A 142 -0.57 3.86 -18.19
N VAL A 143 -0.30 2.56 -18.05
CA VAL A 143 -0.87 1.74 -16.96
C VAL A 143 -0.28 2.14 -15.62
N ILE A 144 1.04 2.30 -15.54
CA ILE A 144 1.73 2.73 -14.32
C ILE A 144 1.28 4.14 -13.90
N TRP A 145 1.18 5.06 -14.85
CA TRP A 145 0.71 6.43 -14.63
C TRP A 145 -0.68 6.43 -14.01
N LYS A 146 -1.64 5.73 -14.64
CA LYS A 146 -3.02 5.66 -14.14
C LYS A 146 -3.09 5.13 -12.72
N ALA A 147 -2.28 4.11 -12.39
CA ALA A 147 -2.23 3.58 -11.03
C ALA A 147 -1.68 4.61 -10.04
N LEU A 148 -0.53 5.23 -10.35
CA LEU A 148 0.07 6.24 -9.47
C LEU A 148 -0.79 7.48 -9.32
N GLU A 149 -1.47 7.91 -10.38
CA GLU A 149 -2.41 9.03 -10.38
C GLU A 149 -3.61 8.74 -9.49
N ARG A 150 -4.22 7.53 -9.59
CA ARG A 150 -5.34 7.11 -8.75
C ARG A 150 -5.03 7.19 -7.26
N PHE A 151 -3.79 6.88 -6.87
CA PHE A 151 -3.32 6.89 -5.48
C PHE A 151 -2.47 8.11 -5.11
N GLU A 152 -2.58 9.21 -5.90
CA GLU A 152 -1.95 10.50 -5.64
C GLU A 152 -0.41 10.45 -5.50
N CYS A 153 0.21 9.45 -6.12
CA CYS A 153 1.65 9.24 -6.13
C CYS A 153 2.34 9.84 -7.36
N MET A 154 1.59 10.34 -8.34
CA MET A 154 2.15 10.81 -9.61
C MET A 154 2.91 12.16 -9.52
N PRO A 155 2.42 13.19 -8.79
CA PRO A 155 3.12 14.49 -8.72
C PRO A 155 4.55 14.38 -8.18
N ASN A 156 4.76 13.46 -7.24
CA ASN A 156 6.05 13.23 -6.58
C ASN A 156 6.44 11.75 -6.64
N ILE A 157 6.46 11.15 -7.83
CA ILE A 157 6.69 9.69 -8.01
C ILE A 157 7.85 9.13 -7.17
N PRO A 158 7.63 8.02 -6.43
CA PRO A 158 6.40 7.23 -6.24
C PRO A 158 5.57 7.60 -4.99
N TRP A 159 5.67 8.83 -4.51
CA TRP A 159 5.21 9.25 -3.19
C TRP A 159 3.89 10.02 -3.21
N LYS A 160 2.99 9.65 -2.30
CA LYS A 160 1.89 10.51 -1.83
C LYS A 160 2.37 11.24 -0.59
N GLU A 161 2.35 12.56 -0.63
CA GLU A 161 2.72 13.40 0.50
C GLU A 161 1.50 13.69 1.36
N ILE A 162 1.62 13.39 2.66
CA ILE A 162 0.64 13.82 3.66
C ILE A 162 1.13 15.16 4.20
N ARG A 163 0.28 16.16 4.06
CA ARG A 163 0.59 17.55 4.45
C ARG A 163 -0.25 17.98 5.64
N ASP A 164 0.30 18.86 6.46
CA ASP A 164 -0.42 19.52 7.54
C ASP A 164 -1.32 20.65 7.01
N GLU A 165 -2.01 21.35 7.93
CA GLU A 165 -2.87 22.49 7.61
C GLU A 165 -2.09 23.68 7.01
N LYS A 166 -0.78 23.75 7.23
CA LYS A 166 0.12 24.79 6.69
C LYS A 166 0.71 24.40 5.33
N GLY A 167 0.45 23.19 4.85
CA GLY A 167 0.95 22.66 3.59
C GLY A 167 2.36 22.04 3.68
N GLU A 168 2.93 21.89 4.87
CA GLU A 168 4.21 21.24 5.08
C GLU A 168 4.06 19.71 5.06
N THR A 169 5.01 19.02 4.41
CA THR A 169 4.99 17.55 4.36
C THR A 169 5.32 16.96 5.73
N LEU A 170 4.33 16.31 6.35
CA LEU A 170 4.49 15.55 7.59
C LEU A 170 5.13 14.19 7.33
N GLU A 171 4.59 13.45 6.37
CA GLU A 171 5.06 12.12 6.01
C GLU A 171 4.83 11.84 4.53
N ALA A 172 5.53 10.84 4.00
CA ALA A 172 5.29 10.33 2.65
C ALA A 172 4.86 8.86 2.72
N THR A 173 3.96 8.47 1.83
CA THR A 173 3.47 7.08 1.69
C THR A 173 3.59 6.65 0.23
N THR A 174 3.50 5.35 -0.06
CA THR A 174 3.47 4.85 -1.43
C THR A 174 2.56 3.65 -1.57
N VAL A 175 1.85 3.57 -2.70
CA VAL A 175 1.04 2.39 -3.07
C VAL A 175 1.85 1.32 -3.79
N LEU A 176 3.07 1.63 -4.26
CA LEU A 176 3.82 0.72 -5.12
C LEU A 176 4.13 -0.61 -4.44
N SER A 177 4.49 -0.60 -3.16
CA SER A 177 4.75 -1.83 -2.41
C SER A 177 3.51 -2.71 -2.34
N ASP A 178 2.37 -2.14 -1.93
CA ASP A 178 1.10 -2.86 -1.78
C ASP A 178 0.62 -3.41 -3.14
N MET A 179 0.71 -2.61 -4.21
CA MET A 179 0.29 -2.99 -5.56
C MET A 179 1.18 -4.06 -6.19
N THR A 180 2.49 -3.98 -5.99
CA THR A 180 3.44 -4.97 -6.53
C THR A 180 3.45 -6.27 -5.72
N GLU A 181 3.20 -6.19 -4.42
CA GLU A 181 2.94 -7.35 -3.57
C GLU A 181 1.70 -8.11 -4.06
N LEU A 182 0.59 -7.38 -4.30
CA LEU A 182 -0.65 -7.96 -4.81
C LEU A 182 -0.49 -8.55 -6.21
N ALA A 183 0.20 -7.84 -7.12
CA ALA A 183 0.50 -8.37 -8.46
C ALA A 183 1.40 -9.61 -8.41
N GLY A 184 2.33 -9.66 -7.45
CA GLY A 184 3.15 -10.84 -7.20
C GLY A 184 2.35 -12.02 -6.65
N PHE A 185 1.33 -11.76 -5.84
CA PHE A 185 0.41 -12.77 -5.32
C PHE A 185 -0.48 -13.35 -6.42
N MET A 186 -1.06 -12.51 -7.29
CA MET A 186 -1.94 -12.93 -8.40
C MET A 186 -1.25 -13.75 -9.50
N ARG A 187 0.08 -13.67 -9.62
CA ARG A 187 0.85 -14.41 -10.63
C ARG A 187 1.26 -15.81 -10.20
N LYS A 188 1.10 -16.14 -8.92
CA LYS A 188 1.35 -17.49 -8.38
C LYS A 188 0.14 -18.37 -8.61
#